data_AF-A0A438JCH9-F1
#
_entry.id   AF-A0A438JCH9-F1
#
_cell.length_a   1.000
_cell.length_b   1.000
_cell.length_c   1.000
_cell.angle_alpha   90.00
_cell.angle_beta   90.00
_cell.angle_gamma   90.00
#
_symmetry.space_group_name_H-M   'P 1'
#
loop_
_entity.id
_entity.type
_entity.pdbx_description
1 polymer ?
#
loop_
_entity_poly.entity_id
_entity_poly.type
_entity_poly.pdbx_seq_one_letter_code
_entity_poly.pdbx_strand_id
1 'polypeptide(L)'
;MQVLNLRREFEMQKMKEIKAVKYYLYRLLTLANKIMMLEKEFFDTRVVEKILVTLPEIFESKISTLEEPRDLSIITLTKLINALQAQEQRKAY
;
A
#
# COMPACT_ATOMS: atom_id res chain seq x y z
N MET A 1 -19.25 11.06 11.82
CA MET A 1 -18.09 11.90 11.41
C MET A 1 -16.73 11.19 11.50
N GLN A 2 -16.50 10.27 12.45
CA GLN A 2 -15.16 9.65 12.65
C GLN A 2 -14.62 8.88 11.42
N VAL A 3 -15.45 8.09 10.75
CA VAL A 3 -15.06 7.34 9.53
C VAL A 3 -14.64 8.27 8.38
N LEU A 4 -15.34 9.39 8.19
CA LEU A 4 -15.02 10.37 7.14
C LEU A 4 -13.63 11.00 7.36
N ASN A 5 -13.27 11.28 8.62
CA ASN A 5 -11.94 11.77 8.96
C ASN A 5 -10.86 10.71 8.69
N LEU A 6 -11.10 9.45 9.05
CA LEU A 6 -10.17 8.35 8.78
C LEU A 6 -9.99 8.12 7.28
N ARG A 7 -11.07 8.17 6.48
CA ARG A 7 -10.98 8.09 5.01
C ARG A 7 -10.16 9.26 4.45
N ARG A 8 -10.36 10.48 4.95
CA ARG A 8 -9.58 11.64 4.54
C ARG A 8 -8.09 11.47 4.88
N GLU A 9 -7.77 11.00 6.09
CA GLU A 9 -6.40 10.71 6.50
C GLU A 9 -5.75 9.60 5.65
N PHE A 10 -6.51 8.55 5.33
CA PHE A 10 -6.09 7.49 4.43
C PHE A 10 -5.78 8.05 3.04
N GLU A 11 -6.66 8.89 2.50
CA GLU A 11 -6.47 9.49 1.18
C GLU A 11 -5.29 10.47 1.14
N MET A 12 -4.98 11.13 2.25
CA MET A 12 -3.83 12.02 2.37
C MET A 12 -2.50 11.28 2.58
N GLN A 13 -2.50 9.96 2.84
CA GLN A 13 -1.26 9.20 2.91
C GLN A 13 -0.59 9.14 1.54
N LYS A 14 0.70 9.51 1.53
CA LYS A 14 1.60 9.40 0.38
C LYS A 14 2.97 8.95 0.86
N MET A 15 3.63 8.10 0.08
CA MET A 15 4.98 7.67 0.39
C MET A 15 5.96 8.75 -0.08
N LYS A 16 6.65 9.41 0.86
CA LYS A 16 7.59 10.50 0.56
C LYS A 16 9.02 10.02 0.38
N GLU A 17 9.41 8.98 1.13
CA GLU A 17 10.79 8.50 1.18
C GLU A 17 10.85 6.98 1.13
N ILE A 18 11.92 6.50 0.51
CA ILE A 18 12.17 5.09 0.20
C ILE A 18 12.53 4.30 1.45
N LYS A 19 13.27 4.91 2.39
CA LYS A 19 13.73 4.30 3.66
C LYS A 19 12.62 4.15 4.71
N ALA A 20 11.38 4.44 4.32
CA ALA A 20 10.22 4.44 5.18
C ALA A 20 9.08 3.56 4.63
N VAL A 21 9.35 2.60 3.72
CA VAL A 21 8.32 1.69 3.19
C VAL A 21 7.60 1.03 4.34
N LYS A 22 8.34 0.46 5.30
CA LYS A 22 7.76 -0.23 6.46
C LYS A 22 6.87 0.72 7.29
N TYR A 23 7.32 1.95 7.53
CA TYR A 23 6.57 2.94 8.29
C TYR A 23 5.31 3.41 7.57
N TYR A 24 5.43 3.67 6.26
CA TYR A 24 4.31 4.03 5.38
C TYR A 24 3.24 2.93 5.36
N LEU A 25 3.64 1.68 5.09
CA LEU A 25 2.75 0.53 5.07
C LEU A 25 2.07 0.31 6.43
N TYR A 26 2.82 0.44 7.53
CA TYR A 26 2.27 0.31 8.88
C TYR A 26 1.16 1.34 9.15
N ARG A 27 1.41 2.62 8.81
CA ARG A 27 0.39 3.67 8.96
C ARG A 27 -0.83 3.43 8.09
N LEU A 28 -0.62 3.04 6.83
CA LEU A 28 -1.69 2.80 5.88
C LEU A 28 -2.59 1.64 6.33
N LEU A 29 -2.00 0.51 6.72
CA LEU A 29 -2.71 -0.66 7.23
C LEU A 29 -3.44 -0.37 8.55
N THR A 30 -2.84 0.44 9.42
CA THR A 30 -3.49 0.87 10.66
C THR A 30 -4.75 1.69 10.39
N LEU A 31 -4.70 2.62 9.42
CA LEU A 31 -5.86 3.39 9.00
C LEU A 31 -6.92 2.50 8.33
N ALA A 32 -6.51 1.62 7.41
CA ALA A 32 -7.40 0.65 6.76
C ALA A 32 -8.13 -0.23 7.78
N ASN A 33 -7.41 -0.78 8.77
CA ASN A 33 -8.01 -1.59 9.84
C ASN A 33 -9.01 -0.81 10.69
N LYS A 34 -8.73 0.46 11.01
CA LYS A 34 -9.67 1.32 11.75
C LYS A 34 -10.93 1.62 10.94
N ILE A 35 -10.79 1.83 9.62
CA ILE A 35 -11.94 2.02 8.73
C ILE A 35 -12.74 0.73 8.63
N MET A 36 -12.09 -0.42 8.43
CA MET A 36 -12.73 -1.73 8.34
C MET A 36 -13.49 -2.14 9.62
N MET A 37 -12.97 -1.78 10.80
CA MET A 37 -13.68 -2.00 12.06
C MET A 37 -14.97 -1.18 12.17
N LEU A 38 -15.04 -0.03 11.50
CA LEU A 38 -16.19 0.87 11.54
C LEU A 38 -17.12 0.71 10.33
N GLU A 39 -16.60 0.25 9.21
CA GLU A 39 -17.30 -0.06 7.96
C GLU A 39 -16.97 -1.50 7.56
N LYS A 40 -17.97 -2.39 7.58
CA LYS A 40 -17.81 -3.82 7.26
C LYS A 40 -17.22 -4.12 5.87
N GLU A 41 -17.08 -3.12 5.00
CA GLU A 41 -16.69 -3.27 3.59
C GLU A 41 -15.55 -2.32 3.19
N PHE A 42 -14.43 -2.38 3.90
CA PHE A 42 -13.17 -1.78 3.42
C PHE A 42 -12.28 -2.89 2.85
N PHE A 43 -12.29 -3.04 1.52
CA PHE A 43 -11.64 -4.17 0.83
C PHE A 43 -10.14 -3.96 0.64
N ASP A 44 -9.38 -5.07 0.67
CA ASP A 44 -7.93 -5.11 0.39
C ASP A 44 -7.58 -4.45 -0.95
N THR A 45 -8.48 -4.50 -1.95
CA THR A 45 -8.33 -3.84 -3.25
C THR A 45 -8.08 -2.33 -3.12
N ARG A 46 -8.82 -1.64 -2.23
CA ARG A 46 -8.64 -0.20 -1.99
C ARG A 46 -7.27 0.12 -1.42
N VAL A 47 -6.75 -0.76 -0.56
CA VAL A 47 -5.40 -0.61 0.01
C VAL A 47 -4.34 -0.84 -1.05
N VAL A 48 -4.51 -1.87 -1.88
CA VAL A 48 -3.61 -2.18 -3.00
C VAL A 48 -3.56 -1.02 -3.98
N GLU A 49 -4.71 -0.53 -4.45
CA GLU A 49 -4.80 0.64 -5.34
C GLU A 49 -4.11 1.86 -4.72
N LYS A 50 -4.33 2.10 -3.41
CA LYS A 50 -3.71 3.23 -2.73
C LYS A 50 -2.20 3.14 -2.70
N ILE A 51 -1.65 1.95 -2.44
CA ILE A 51 -0.21 1.70 -2.47
C ILE A 51 0.31 1.98 -3.88
N LEU A 52 -0.31 1.39 -4.91
CA LEU A 52 0.12 1.56 -6.31
C LEU A 52 0.15 3.04 -6.74
N VAL A 53 -0.88 3.83 -6.40
CA VAL A 53 -0.98 5.26 -6.78
C VAL A 53 0.00 6.16 -6.01
N THR A 54 0.47 5.74 -4.84
CA THR A 54 1.28 6.59 -3.95
C THR A 54 2.72 6.14 -3.83
N LEU A 55 3.08 5.05 -4.51
CA LEU A 55 4.44 4.54 -4.57
C LEU A 55 5.34 5.47 -5.41
N PRO A 56 6.61 5.65 -5.02
CA PRO A 56 7.58 6.35 -5.86
C PRO A 56 7.95 5.55 -7.11
N GLU A 57 8.23 6.24 -8.23
CA GLU A 57 8.59 5.66 -9.55
C GLU A 57 9.64 4.55 -9.48
N ILE A 58 10.58 4.63 -8.54
CA ILE A 58 11.63 3.63 -8.38
C ILE A 58 11.11 2.22 -8.05
N PHE A 59 9.89 2.10 -7.55
CA PHE A 59 9.22 0.83 -7.26
C PHE A 59 8.39 0.34 -8.45
N GLU A 60 8.09 1.20 -9.44
CA GLU A 60 7.29 0.85 -10.62
C GLU A 60 7.92 -0.32 -11.38
N SER A 61 9.25 -0.31 -11.63
CA SER A 61 9.92 -1.43 -12.31
C SER A 61 9.71 -2.80 -11.63
N LYS A 62 9.64 -2.82 -10.30
CA LYS A 62 9.42 -4.04 -9.51
C LYS A 62 7.94 -4.43 -9.47
N ILE A 63 7.07 -3.44 -9.47
CA ILE A 63 5.62 -3.61 -9.58
C ILE A 63 5.26 -4.11 -10.98
N SER A 64 5.79 -3.55 -12.06
CA SER A 64 5.57 -4.05 -13.43
C SER A 64 6.01 -5.50 -13.63
N THR A 65 7.00 -5.97 -12.86
CA THR A 65 7.38 -7.41 -12.84
C THR A 65 6.46 -8.29 -12.00
N LEU A 66 5.70 -7.71 -11.07
CA LEU A 66 4.61 -8.39 -10.33
C LEU A 66 3.28 -8.31 -11.07
N GLU A 67 3.09 -7.27 -11.87
CA GLU A 67 1.90 -6.93 -12.66
C GLU A 67 1.93 -7.54 -14.06
N GLU A 68 2.75 -8.56 -14.33
CA GLU A 68 2.66 -9.30 -15.59
C GLU A 68 1.18 -9.64 -15.89
N PRO A 69 0.70 -9.46 -17.13
CA PRO A 69 -0.71 -9.21 -17.44
C PRO A 69 -1.70 -10.34 -17.09
N ARG A 70 -1.22 -11.44 -16.50
CA ARG A 70 -2.04 -12.54 -15.99
C ARG A 70 -2.36 -12.43 -14.49
N ASP A 71 -1.62 -11.65 -13.72
CA ASP A 71 -1.67 -11.66 -12.24
C ASP A 71 -2.18 -10.37 -11.59
N LEU A 72 -2.47 -9.32 -12.36
CA LEU A 72 -2.99 -8.03 -11.85
C LEU A 72 -4.26 -8.18 -11.01
N SER A 73 -5.13 -9.14 -11.35
CA SER A 73 -6.35 -9.44 -10.59
C SER A 73 -6.08 -10.27 -9.31
N ILE A 74 -4.86 -10.79 -9.14
CA ILE A 74 -4.48 -11.79 -8.12
C ILE A 74 -3.33 -11.28 -7.23
N ILE A 75 -2.82 -10.06 -7.44
CA ILE A 75 -1.85 -9.46 -6.51
C ILE A 75 -2.53 -9.24 -5.16
N THR A 76 -2.29 -10.18 -4.25
CA THR A 76 -2.70 -10.08 -2.86
C THR A 76 -1.92 -8.97 -2.17
N LEU A 77 -2.57 -8.24 -1.27
CA LEU A 77 -1.93 -7.22 -0.42
C LEU A 77 -0.61 -7.72 0.21
N THR A 78 -0.57 -8.97 0.66
CA THR A 78 0.62 -9.60 1.23
C THR A 78 1.80 -9.71 0.24
N LYS A 79 1.53 -10.09 -1.02
CA LYS A 79 2.58 -10.16 -2.06
C LYS A 79 3.16 -8.79 -2.36
N LEU A 80 2.29 -7.77 -2.45
CA LEU A 80 2.69 -6.39 -2.67
C LEU A 80 3.58 -5.87 -1.54
N ILE A 81 3.15 -6.06 -0.28
CA ILE A 81 3.93 -5.67 0.91
C ILE A 81 5.30 -6.34 0.92
N ASN A 82 5.37 -7.64 0.67
CA ASN A 82 6.61 -8.39 0.67
C ASN A 82 7.58 -7.90 -0.41
N ALA A 83 7.07 -7.58 -1.60
CA ALA A 83 7.90 -7.06 -2.69
C ALA A 83 8.50 -5.68 -2.36
N LEU A 84 7.69 -4.78 -1.79
CA LEU A 84 8.13 -3.45 -1.41
C LEU A 84 9.19 -3.50 -0.30
N GLN A 85 9.00 -4.34 0.70
CA GLN A 85 9.96 -4.56 1.78
C GLN A 85 11.28 -5.17 1.27
N ALA A 86 11.20 -6.17 0.38
CA ALA A 86 12.38 -6.78 -0.22
C ALA A 86 13.20 -5.76 -1.05
N GLN A 87 12.52 -4.82 -1.72
CA GLN A 87 13.19 -3.75 -2.45
C GLN A 87 13.83 -2.72 -1.52
N GLU A 88 13.17 -2.32 -0.43
CA GLU A 88 13.75 -1.44 0.60
C GLU A 88 15.05 -2.02 1.15
N GLN A 89 15.06 -3.33 1.48
CA GLN A 89 16.25 -4.02 2.01
C GLN A 89 17.41 -4.06 1.00
N ARG A 90 17.14 -4.29 -0.29
CA ARG A 90 18.18 -4.34 -1.33
C ARG A 90 18.84 -2.98 -1.61
N LYS A 91 18.11 -1.87 -1.42
CA LYS A 91 18.62 -0.51 -1.63
C LYS A 91 19.23 0.11 -0.37
N ALA A 92 19.16 -0.57 0.77
CA ALA A 92 19.76 -0.14 2.03
C ALA A 92 21.24 -0.56 2.17
N TYR A 93 21.76 -1.34 1.22
CA TYR A 93 23.16 -1.76 1.11
C TYR A 93 23.84 -1.10 -0.09
#